data_AF-S2JNG1-F1
#
_entry.id   AF-S2JNG1-F1
#
_cell.length_a   1.000
_cell.length_b   1.000
_cell.length_c   1.000
_cell.angle_alpha   90.00
_cell.angle_beta   90.00
_cell.angle_gamma   90.00
#
_symmetry.space_group_name_H-M   'P 1'
#
loop_
_entity.id
_entity.type
_entity.pdbx_description
1 polymer ?
#
loop_
_entity_poly.entity_id
_entity_poly.type
_entity_poly.pdbx_seq_one_letter_code
_entity_poly.pdbx_strand_id
1 'polypeptide(L)'
;MSAPFAIVSLLKRVPCRINFSPVPHARSFQSLAFTHVKLHHVARPQLLKSTPRLLSASLCHKYQQKHWTSTASNTTTVPTEKNKQPLVYNNWLDHLPKKVAPYAFLTRIDKPIGTWLLFWPCAWSISMAAYSTGASVMDAASMIALFGTGALIMRGAGCTINDLWDRDIDDKVERTKIRPITSGAISPKQAIAFLGVQLTAGLAVLTQLNMYSILLGASSLSLVVTYPLMKRVTYWPQTVLGLAFNWGALLGWSAMTGSLDLSVAGPLYLGGVCWTLVYDTIYAHQDKKDDIKVGVKSTALRFGEKTPQWLAGFSSAFIGLTAVAGYMNGQGLPFYAISVLGTASHLAWQLKTVDYNNTASCWSKFKSNTWAGAILWSGIVADAAWSSIAV
;
A
#
# COMPACT_ATOMS: atom_id res chain seq x y z
N MET A 1 -4.20 9.18 -30.75
CA MET A 1 -2.97 8.35 -30.58
C MET A 1 -1.83 9.28 -30.17
N SER A 2 -0.93 8.85 -29.27
CA SER A 2 0.25 9.57 -28.71
C SER A 2 0.10 10.46 -27.45
N ALA A 3 -0.66 10.01 -26.44
CA ALA A 3 -0.59 10.57 -25.07
C ALA A 3 0.22 9.73 -24.02
N PRO A 4 0.38 8.38 -24.11
CA PRO A 4 0.99 7.63 -23.00
C PRO A 4 2.53 7.67 -22.97
N PHE A 5 3.21 8.17 -24.01
CA PHE A 5 4.67 8.22 -24.06
C PHE A 5 5.29 9.44 -23.37
N ALA A 6 4.55 10.55 -23.24
CA ALA A 6 5.09 11.81 -22.71
C ALA A 6 5.37 11.73 -21.19
N ILE A 7 4.51 11.05 -20.43
CA ILE A 7 4.62 10.95 -18.97
C ILE A 7 5.81 10.08 -18.53
N VAL A 8 6.11 9.02 -19.28
CA VAL A 8 7.25 8.11 -19.00
C VAL A 8 8.60 8.74 -19.38
N SER A 9 8.62 9.66 -20.35
CA SER A 9 9.83 10.34 -20.81
C SER A 9 10.23 11.51 -19.91
N LEU A 10 9.27 12.29 -19.40
CA LEU A 10 9.54 13.48 -18.58
C LEU A 10 10.17 13.17 -17.21
N LEU A 11 9.94 11.97 -16.65
CA LEU A 11 10.45 11.60 -15.32
C LEU A 11 11.84 10.93 -15.34
N LYS A 12 12.38 10.61 -16.53
CA LYS A 12 13.76 10.10 -16.68
C LYS A 12 14.84 11.18 -16.56
N ARG A 13 14.45 12.47 -16.50
CA ARG A 13 15.38 13.63 -16.56
C ARG A 13 15.50 14.40 -15.24
N VAL A 14 15.35 13.73 -14.08
CA VAL A 14 15.77 14.33 -12.81
C VAL A 14 17.12 13.73 -12.40
N PRO A 15 18.25 14.40 -12.68
CA PRO A 15 19.55 14.00 -12.15
C PRO A 15 19.60 14.32 -10.64
N CYS A 16 19.53 13.30 -9.79
CA CYS A 16 19.70 13.45 -8.34
C CYS A 16 21.18 13.58 -7.97
N ARG A 17 21.72 14.81 -8.01
CA ARG A 17 22.79 15.24 -7.09
C ARG A 17 22.18 16.29 -6.18
N ILE A 18 21.80 15.90 -4.97
CA ILE A 18 21.46 16.83 -3.90
C ILE A 18 22.61 16.77 -2.90
N ASN A 19 23.48 17.78 -2.93
CA ASN A 19 24.48 18.01 -1.90
C ASN A 19 23.77 18.50 -0.64
N PHE A 20 23.95 17.80 0.48
CA PHE A 20 23.52 18.27 1.78
C PHE A 20 24.54 19.29 2.32
N SER A 21 24.12 20.55 2.42
CA SER A 21 24.78 21.53 3.29
C SER A 21 24.09 21.50 4.66
N PRO A 22 24.84 21.55 5.78
CA PRO A 22 24.25 21.57 7.11
C PRO A 22 23.61 22.94 7.39
N VAL A 23 22.35 22.95 7.82
CA VAL A 23 21.63 24.15 8.24
C VAL A 23 22.04 24.50 9.69
N PRO A 24 22.43 25.76 9.99
CA PRO A 24 22.80 26.17 11.34
C PRO A 24 21.59 26.52 12.20
N HIS A 25 21.73 26.28 13.51
CA HIS A 25 20.81 26.68 14.57
C HIS A 25 20.56 28.19 14.60
N ALA A 26 19.29 28.59 14.81
CA ALA A 26 18.93 29.93 15.27
C ALA A 26 17.89 29.85 16.41
N ARG A 27 18.10 30.71 17.41
CA ARG A 27 17.48 30.74 18.73
C ARG A 27 16.19 31.58 18.77
N SER A 28 15.31 31.17 19.67
CA SER A 28 14.44 31.94 20.59
C SER A 28 13.74 33.24 20.15
N PHE A 29 12.42 33.26 20.35
CA PHE A 29 11.68 34.42 20.88
C PHE A 29 10.78 33.94 22.03
N GLN A 30 10.92 34.57 23.20
CA GLN A 30 10.05 34.43 24.39
C GLN A 30 8.98 35.54 24.37
N SER A 31 7.77 35.30 24.90
CA SER A 31 7.37 35.75 26.25
C SER A 31 5.85 35.68 26.50
N LEU A 32 5.52 35.61 27.79
CA LEU A 32 4.23 35.75 28.52
C LEU A 32 3.36 34.48 28.62
N ALA A 33 2.95 33.98 29.80
CA ALA A 33 2.99 34.50 31.17
C ALA A 33 2.67 33.37 32.20
N PHE A 34 3.34 33.43 33.38
CA PHE A 34 2.98 32.96 34.76
C PHE A 34 2.44 31.52 34.97
N THR A 35 2.84 30.72 35.98
CA THR A 35 3.10 31.05 37.40
C THR A 35 3.89 29.92 38.12
N HIS A 36 4.81 30.33 39.02
CA HIS A 36 5.22 29.72 40.31
C HIS A 36 6.01 28.38 40.44
N VAL A 37 7.28 28.52 40.89
CA VAL A 37 7.86 28.10 42.20
C VAL A 37 9.11 27.18 42.22
N LYS A 38 10.19 27.78 42.76
CA LYS A 38 11.35 27.32 43.57
C LYS A 38 12.43 26.37 43.02
N LEU A 39 13.54 27.01 42.62
CA LEU A 39 14.89 26.97 43.20
C LEU A 39 15.42 25.67 43.84
N HIS A 40 16.57 25.19 43.34
CA HIS A 40 17.79 25.02 44.14
C HIS A 40 19.05 25.14 43.27
N HIS A 41 19.94 26.06 43.67
CA HIS A 41 21.33 26.23 43.20
C HIS A 41 22.21 25.03 43.62
N VAL A 42 23.30 24.74 42.90
CA VAL A 42 24.69 24.92 43.39
C VAL A 42 25.73 24.59 42.27
N ALA A 43 26.61 25.58 42.07
CA ALA A 43 28.02 25.58 41.65
C ALA A 43 28.58 24.82 40.41
N ARG A 44 29.07 25.63 39.46
CA ARG A 44 30.35 25.49 38.71
C ARG A 44 31.51 26.03 39.59
N PRO A 45 32.84 25.87 39.33
CA PRO A 45 33.50 26.00 38.00
C PRO A 45 34.89 25.30 37.72
N GLN A 46 35.27 25.29 36.43
CA GLN A 46 36.59 25.62 35.79
C GLN A 46 37.93 24.89 36.13
N LEU A 47 38.57 24.28 35.11
CA LEU A 47 39.88 24.62 34.46
C LEU A 47 41.16 24.39 35.33
N LEU A 48 42.28 23.75 34.92
CA LEU A 48 43.18 23.92 33.76
C LEU A 48 44.27 22.80 33.75
N LYS A 49 44.79 22.50 32.54
CA LYS A 49 46.20 22.18 32.13
C LYS A 49 47.05 21.15 32.89
N SER A 50 47.58 20.15 32.16
CA SER A 50 49.02 20.04 31.77
C SER A 50 49.43 18.62 31.32
N THR A 51 50.28 18.55 30.29
CA THR A 51 51.15 17.42 29.84
C THR A 51 52.59 17.70 30.32
N PRO A 52 53.56 16.75 30.44
CA PRO A 52 53.97 15.76 29.40
C PRO A 52 54.65 14.41 29.85
N ARG A 53 54.90 13.49 28.87
CA ARG A 53 56.02 12.49 28.66
C ARG A 53 56.55 11.64 29.86
N LEU A 54 56.89 10.34 29.82
CA LEU A 54 57.55 9.44 28.83
C LEU A 54 57.62 7.98 29.40
N LEU A 55 58.14 7.02 28.58
CA LEU A 55 58.57 5.61 28.83
C LEU A 55 57.56 4.52 28.40
N SER A 56 57.70 3.90 27.21
CA SER A 56 58.50 2.69 26.84
C SER A 56 57.76 1.37 27.24
N ALA A 57 57.74 0.26 26.48
CA ALA A 57 58.47 -0.19 25.30
C ALA A 57 57.71 -1.30 24.52
N SER A 58 58.14 -1.50 23.26
CA SER A 58 58.23 -2.76 22.49
C SER A 58 56.98 -3.62 22.18
N LEU A 59 56.63 -3.71 20.90
CA LEU A 59 57.00 -4.86 20.05
C LEU A 59 56.79 -4.56 18.55
N CYS A 60 57.80 -4.93 17.77
CA CYS A 60 57.98 -4.62 16.36
C CYS A 60 57.87 -5.91 15.54
N HIS A 61 57.10 -5.91 14.43
CA HIS A 61 57.41 -6.77 13.29
C HIS A 61 56.93 -6.20 11.95
N LYS A 62 57.91 -5.65 11.22
CA LYS A 62 58.16 -5.73 9.77
C LYS A 62 56.96 -5.89 8.82
N TYR A 63 56.58 -4.78 8.17
CA TYR A 63 55.77 -4.80 6.95
C TYR A 63 56.70 -4.79 5.72
N GLN A 64 56.75 -5.90 4.99
CA GLN A 64 57.49 -6.02 3.72
C GLN A 64 56.72 -5.36 2.58
N GLN A 65 57.38 -4.46 1.86
CA GLN A 65 56.97 -4.02 0.52
C GLN A 65 57.01 -5.20 -0.44
N LYS A 66 55.86 -5.56 -1.01
CA LYS A 66 55.79 -6.48 -2.16
C LYS A 66 55.23 -5.71 -3.35
N HIS A 67 56.12 -5.39 -4.28
CA HIS A 67 55.84 -4.85 -5.59
C HIS A 67 54.75 -5.69 -6.28
N TRP A 68 53.64 -5.05 -6.65
CA TRP A 68 52.66 -5.61 -7.57
C TRP A 68 52.99 -5.09 -8.97
N THR A 69 53.65 -5.93 -9.77
CA THR A 69 53.69 -5.78 -11.23
C THR A 69 52.34 -6.23 -11.77
N SER A 70 51.44 -5.28 -12.04
CA SER A 70 50.19 -5.55 -12.75
C SER A 70 50.50 -5.73 -14.24
N THR A 71 50.60 -6.97 -14.68
CA THR A 71 50.53 -7.30 -16.11
C THR A 71 49.08 -7.15 -16.54
N ALA A 72 48.78 -6.09 -17.29
CA ALA A 72 47.48 -5.87 -17.89
C ALA A 72 47.16 -7.00 -18.88
N SER A 73 46.35 -7.97 -18.45
CA SER A 73 45.67 -8.89 -19.33
C SER A 73 44.35 -8.24 -19.76
N ASN A 74 44.32 -7.74 -21.00
CA ASN A 74 43.10 -7.34 -21.69
C ASN A 74 42.20 -8.57 -21.87
N THR A 75 41.40 -8.87 -20.85
CA THR A 75 40.28 -9.78 -20.99
C THR A 75 39.06 -8.92 -21.27
N THR A 76 38.69 -8.84 -22.54
CA THR A 76 37.42 -8.26 -22.98
C THR A 76 36.30 -9.10 -22.36
N THR A 77 35.80 -8.68 -21.21
CA THR A 77 34.64 -9.30 -20.56
C THR A 77 33.41 -8.95 -21.39
N VAL A 78 33.07 -9.85 -22.32
CA VAL A 78 31.71 -9.95 -22.85
C VAL A 78 30.78 -10.02 -21.64
N PRO A 79 29.75 -9.15 -21.53
CA PRO A 79 28.83 -9.22 -20.41
C PRO A 79 28.09 -10.55 -20.49
N THR A 80 28.47 -11.49 -19.62
CA THR A 80 27.79 -12.77 -19.42
C THR A 80 26.30 -12.50 -19.23
N GLU A 81 25.48 -13.04 -20.14
CA GLU A 81 24.05 -13.21 -19.92
C GLU A 81 23.86 -13.76 -18.50
N LYS A 82 23.15 -13.03 -17.64
CA LYS A 82 22.68 -13.57 -16.36
C LYS A 82 22.02 -14.90 -16.68
N ASN A 83 22.64 -16.01 -16.26
CA ASN A 83 22.13 -17.36 -16.48
C ASN A 83 20.75 -17.43 -15.81
N LYS A 84 19.68 -17.25 -16.60
CA LYS A 84 18.31 -17.08 -16.10
C LYS A 84 17.80 -18.43 -15.63
N GLN A 85 18.04 -18.73 -14.36
CA GLN A 85 17.34 -19.82 -13.68
C GLN A 85 15.83 -19.62 -13.89
N PRO A 86 15.09 -20.67 -14.30
CA PRO A 86 13.64 -20.56 -14.48
C PRO A 86 12.99 -20.15 -13.17
N LEU A 87 12.06 -19.20 -13.23
CA LEU A 87 11.28 -18.80 -12.06
C LEU A 87 10.50 -20.00 -11.54
N VAL A 88 10.65 -20.30 -10.24
CA VAL A 88 9.88 -21.31 -9.53
C VAL A 88 8.85 -20.56 -8.67
N TYR A 89 7.56 -20.82 -8.90
CA TYR A 89 6.47 -20.07 -8.24
C TYR A 89 5.99 -20.77 -6.95
N ASN A 90 6.22 -22.08 -6.83
CA ASN A 90 5.77 -22.93 -5.72
C ASN A 90 4.25 -22.90 -5.52
N ASN A 91 3.49 -22.86 -6.62
CA ASN A 91 2.04 -22.83 -6.61
C ASN A 91 1.47 -23.28 -7.97
N TRP A 92 0.16 -23.10 -8.16
CA TRP A 92 -0.54 -23.51 -9.38
C TRP A 92 -0.01 -22.86 -10.67
N LEU A 93 0.72 -21.75 -10.60
CA LEU A 93 1.37 -21.11 -11.75
C LEU A 93 2.44 -22.00 -12.40
N ASP A 94 3.03 -22.94 -11.66
CA ASP A 94 4.01 -23.89 -12.19
C ASP A 94 3.39 -24.86 -13.22
N HIS A 95 2.05 -24.99 -13.23
CA HIS A 95 1.30 -25.77 -14.23
C HIS A 95 0.91 -24.97 -15.48
N LEU A 96 1.12 -23.65 -15.50
CA LEU A 96 0.82 -22.83 -16.67
C LEU A 96 1.91 -22.96 -17.75
N PRO A 97 1.58 -22.69 -19.03
CA PRO A 97 2.59 -22.62 -20.07
C PRO A 97 3.71 -21.63 -19.71
N LYS A 98 4.97 -22.00 -19.95
CA LYS A 98 6.16 -21.19 -19.61
C LYS A 98 6.12 -19.75 -20.14
N LYS A 99 5.38 -19.49 -21.22
CA LYS A 99 5.18 -18.16 -21.81
C LYS A 99 4.13 -17.31 -21.07
N VAL A 100 3.18 -17.93 -20.37
CA VAL A 100 2.04 -17.28 -19.72
C VAL A 100 2.28 -17.10 -18.22
N ALA A 101 2.91 -18.09 -17.57
CA ALA A 101 3.16 -18.07 -16.12
C ALA A 101 3.82 -16.77 -15.61
N PRO A 102 4.82 -16.17 -16.32
CA PRO A 102 5.41 -14.90 -15.88
C PRO A 102 4.42 -13.73 -15.87
N TYR A 103 3.47 -13.69 -16.81
CA TYR A 103 2.46 -12.62 -16.87
C TYR A 103 1.41 -12.80 -15.78
N ALA A 104 0.97 -14.03 -15.54
CA ALA A 104 0.09 -14.34 -14.42
C ALA A 104 0.76 -13.95 -13.08
N PHE A 105 2.03 -14.33 -12.88
CA PHE A 105 2.79 -13.92 -11.69
C PHE A 105 2.94 -12.39 -11.58
N LEU A 106 3.16 -11.69 -12.70
CA LEU A 106 3.25 -10.23 -12.74
C LEU A 106 1.97 -9.55 -12.23
N THR A 107 0.80 -10.11 -12.53
CA THR A 107 -0.49 -9.61 -12.03
C THR A 107 -0.75 -9.90 -10.55
N ARG A 108 0.09 -10.72 -9.91
CA ARG A 108 -0.09 -11.25 -8.55
C ARG A 108 -1.38 -12.05 -8.37
N ILE A 109 -1.87 -12.71 -9.42
CA ILE A 109 -3.07 -13.56 -9.34
C ILE A 109 -2.89 -14.77 -8.42
N ASP A 110 -1.65 -15.18 -8.15
CA ASP A 110 -1.29 -16.17 -7.12
C ASP A 110 -1.61 -15.68 -5.69
N LYS A 111 -1.68 -14.37 -5.49
CA LYS A 111 -1.93 -13.71 -4.19
C LYS A 111 -3.16 -12.79 -4.30
N PRO A 112 -4.38 -13.35 -4.35
CA PRO A 112 -5.59 -12.61 -4.71
C PRO A 112 -6.05 -11.61 -3.65
N ILE A 113 -5.45 -11.58 -2.46
CA ILE A 113 -5.78 -10.62 -1.39
C ILE A 113 -5.83 -9.18 -1.90
N GLY A 114 -4.91 -8.79 -2.78
CA GLY A 114 -4.90 -7.45 -3.35
C GLY A 114 -6.12 -7.10 -4.21
N THR A 115 -6.70 -8.11 -4.88
CA THR A 115 -7.94 -7.96 -5.66
C THR A 115 -9.13 -7.85 -4.74
N TRP A 116 -9.21 -8.68 -3.70
CA TRP A 116 -10.27 -8.61 -2.70
C TRP A 116 -10.31 -7.25 -1.99
N LEU A 117 -9.15 -6.71 -1.58
CA LEU A 117 -9.07 -5.41 -0.93
C LEU A 117 -9.52 -4.25 -1.83
N LEU A 118 -9.34 -4.36 -3.14
CA LEU A 118 -9.84 -3.38 -4.11
C LEU A 118 -11.33 -3.57 -4.41
N PHE A 119 -11.81 -4.81 -4.36
CA PHE A 119 -13.19 -5.18 -4.67
C PHE A 119 -14.18 -4.86 -3.55
N TRP A 120 -13.82 -5.14 -2.29
CA TRP A 120 -14.77 -5.05 -1.18
C TRP A 120 -15.43 -3.68 -1.02
N PRO A 121 -14.72 -2.54 -1.09
CA PRO A 121 -15.34 -1.22 -1.05
C PRO A 121 -16.39 -1.00 -2.14
N CYS A 122 -16.18 -1.57 -3.33
CA CYS A 122 -17.16 -1.56 -4.41
C CYS A 122 -18.40 -2.35 -4.04
N ALA A 123 -18.24 -3.59 -3.59
CA ALA A 123 -19.34 -4.48 -3.26
C ALA A 123 -20.21 -3.94 -2.11
N TRP A 124 -19.58 -3.37 -1.06
CA TRP A 124 -20.30 -2.73 0.04
C TRP A 124 -21.17 -1.59 -0.48
N SER A 125 -20.57 -0.69 -1.24
CA SER A 125 -21.26 0.51 -1.72
C SER A 125 -22.37 0.21 -2.72
N ILE A 126 -22.13 -0.71 -3.68
CA ILE A 126 -23.16 -1.17 -4.62
C ILE A 126 -24.34 -1.78 -3.87
N SER A 127 -24.08 -2.60 -2.85
CA SER A 127 -25.14 -3.28 -2.08
C SER A 127 -25.92 -2.29 -1.22
N MET A 128 -25.25 -1.31 -0.60
CA MET A 128 -25.92 -0.24 0.16
C MET A 128 -26.74 0.67 -0.75
N ALA A 129 -26.25 1.00 -1.95
CA ALA A 129 -27.00 1.77 -2.93
C ALA A 129 -28.21 0.99 -3.44
N ALA A 130 -28.05 -0.30 -3.74
CA ALA A 130 -29.15 -1.18 -4.15
C ALA A 130 -30.24 -1.27 -3.08
N TYR A 131 -29.84 -1.36 -1.80
CA TYR A 131 -30.77 -1.31 -0.67
C TYR A 131 -31.55 0.01 -0.65
N SER A 132 -30.87 1.15 -0.81
CA SER A 132 -31.48 2.48 -0.76
C SER A 132 -32.45 2.75 -1.92
N THR A 133 -32.10 2.31 -3.12
CA THR A 133 -32.90 2.56 -4.32
C THR A 133 -33.97 1.49 -4.57
N GLY A 134 -33.97 0.40 -3.81
CA GLY A 134 -34.82 -0.77 -4.09
C GLY A 134 -34.46 -1.45 -5.42
N ALA A 135 -33.19 -1.38 -5.84
CA ALA A 135 -32.74 -2.02 -7.08
C ALA A 135 -32.91 -3.53 -7.02
N SER A 136 -33.15 -4.15 -8.18
CA SER A 136 -33.32 -5.60 -8.22
C SER A 136 -32.02 -6.32 -7.82
N VAL A 137 -32.16 -7.52 -7.27
CA VAL A 137 -31.01 -8.39 -6.94
C VAL A 137 -30.15 -8.64 -8.17
N MET A 138 -30.76 -8.74 -9.36
CA MET A 138 -30.04 -8.96 -10.61
C MET A 138 -29.18 -7.76 -11.01
N ASP A 139 -29.70 -6.54 -10.85
CA ASP A 139 -28.94 -5.31 -11.15
C ASP A 139 -27.74 -5.16 -10.22
N ALA A 140 -27.96 -5.38 -8.91
CA ALA A 140 -26.90 -5.36 -7.91
C ALA A 140 -25.84 -6.43 -8.20
N ALA A 141 -26.25 -7.66 -8.49
CA ALA A 141 -25.34 -8.77 -8.81
C ALA A 141 -24.53 -8.49 -10.09
N SER A 142 -25.17 -7.96 -11.13
CA SER A 142 -24.52 -7.60 -12.40
C SER A 142 -23.47 -6.51 -12.19
N MET A 143 -23.80 -5.48 -11.40
CA MET A 143 -22.86 -4.40 -11.08
C MET A 143 -21.70 -4.91 -10.21
N ILE A 144 -21.97 -5.76 -9.21
CA ILE A 144 -20.93 -6.39 -8.39
C ILE A 144 -20.00 -7.24 -9.27
N ALA A 145 -20.54 -8.03 -10.21
CA ALA A 145 -19.73 -8.83 -11.13
C ALA A 145 -18.86 -7.96 -12.06
N LEU A 146 -19.41 -6.85 -12.56
CA LEU A 146 -18.68 -5.89 -13.40
C LEU A 146 -17.51 -5.26 -12.62
N PHE A 147 -17.76 -4.82 -11.37
CA PHE A 147 -16.71 -4.28 -10.50
C PHE A 147 -15.72 -5.34 -10.02
N GLY A 148 -16.15 -6.60 -9.83
CA GLY A 148 -15.26 -7.72 -9.55
C GLY A 148 -14.28 -7.98 -10.69
N THR A 149 -14.78 -7.93 -11.93
CA THR A 149 -13.96 -8.03 -13.15
C THR A 149 -12.99 -6.85 -13.24
N GLY A 150 -13.48 -5.63 -13.01
CA GLY A 150 -12.67 -4.42 -12.96
C GLY A 150 -11.56 -4.49 -11.90
N ALA A 151 -11.88 -4.93 -10.68
CA ALA A 151 -10.92 -5.05 -9.59
C ALA A 151 -9.82 -6.07 -9.90
N LEU A 152 -10.16 -7.21 -10.51
CA LEU A 152 -9.18 -8.22 -10.95
C LEU A 152 -8.21 -7.64 -11.99
N ILE A 153 -8.74 -6.97 -13.02
CA ILE A 153 -7.95 -6.37 -14.10
C ILE A 153 -7.07 -5.23 -13.57
N MET A 154 -7.67 -4.29 -12.83
CA MET A 154 -7.00 -3.09 -12.36
C MET A 154 -5.99 -3.36 -11.26
N ARG A 155 -6.21 -4.38 -10.41
CA ARG A 155 -5.16 -4.85 -9.51
C ARG A 155 -3.96 -5.38 -10.29
N GLY A 156 -4.18 -6.17 -11.33
CA GLY A 156 -3.13 -6.66 -12.22
C GLY A 156 -2.38 -5.53 -12.93
N ALA A 157 -3.09 -4.50 -13.40
CA ALA A 157 -2.49 -3.31 -14.02
C ALA A 157 -1.62 -2.53 -13.00
N GLY A 158 -2.15 -2.28 -11.80
CA GLY A 158 -1.44 -1.64 -10.70
C GLY A 158 -0.17 -2.40 -10.31
N CYS A 159 -0.22 -3.73 -10.32
CA CYS A 159 0.93 -4.59 -10.10
C CYS A 159 2.00 -4.44 -11.18
N THR A 160 1.59 -4.40 -12.45
CA THR A 160 2.48 -4.27 -13.61
C THR A 160 3.19 -2.92 -13.64
N ILE A 161 2.46 -1.82 -13.42
CA ILE A 161 3.06 -0.48 -13.39
C ILE A 161 3.97 -0.28 -12.17
N ASN A 162 3.61 -0.84 -11.01
CA ASN A 162 4.46 -0.78 -9.83
C ASN A 162 5.80 -1.49 -10.08
N ASP A 163 5.79 -2.70 -10.64
CA ASP A 163 7.02 -3.43 -10.96
C ASP A 163 7.85 -2.74 -12.05
N LEU A 164 7.22 -2.03 -13.00
CA LEU A 164 7.92 -1.20 -13.99
C LEU A 164 8.67 -0.03 -13.35
N TRP A 165 8.09 0.62 -12.33
CA TRP A 165 8.67 1.77 -11.64
C TRP A 165 9.68 1.38 -10.55
N ASP A 166 9.45 0.25 -9.88
CA ASP A 166 10.29 -0.21 -8.77
C ASP A 166 11.43 -1.13 -9.22
N ARG A 167 11.55 -1.46 -10.52
CA ARG A 167 12.53 -2.43 -11.06
C ARG A 167 13.95 -2.29 -10.50
N ASP A 168 14.47 -1.07 -10.43
CA ASP A 168 15.86 -0.83 -9.99
C ASP A 168 16.02 -0.90 -8.46
N ILE A 169 14.92 -0.78 -7.71
CA ILE A 169 14.85 -0.98 -6.25
C ILE A 169 14.64 -2.47 -5.96
N ASP A 170 13.78 -3.13 -6.72
CA ASP A 170 13.43 -4.54 -6.55
C ASP A 170 14.63 -5.47 -6.74
N ASP A 171 15.61 -5.11 -7.59
CA ASP A 171 16.86 -5.87 -7.76
C ASP A 171 17.71 -5.90 -6.48
N LYS A 172 17.45 -4.98 -5.53
CA LYS A 172 18.20 -4.83 -4.28
C LYS A 172 17.51 -5.45 -3.06
N VAL A 173 16.30 -6.00 -3.22
CA VAL A 173 15.49 -6.54 -2.11
C VAL A 173 15.25 -8.03 -2.32
N GLU A 174 15.62 -8.85 -1.33
CA GLU A 174 15.60 -10.32 -1.42
C GLU A 174 14.23 -10.89 -1.82
N ARG A 175 13.15 -10.29 -1.29
CA ARG A 175 11.77 -10.70 -1.58
C ARG A 175 11.32 -10.37 -3.00
N THR A 176 11.88 -9.33 -3.62
CA THR A 176 11.36 -8.78 -4.88
C THR A 176 12.31 -8.91 -6.07
N LYS A 177 13.54 -9.38 -5.86
CA LYS A 177 14.48 -9.74 -6.93
C LYS A 177 13.94 -10.82 -7.88
N ILE A 178 13.02 -11.67 -7.41
CA ILE A 178 12.38 -12.74 -8.19
C ILE A 178 11.22 -12.24 -9.07
N ARG A 179 10.84 -10.96 -9.01
CA ARG A 179 9.73 -10.41 -9.81
C ARG A 179 10.00 -10.58 -11.32
N PRO A 180 8.96 -10.77 -12.17
CA PRO A 180 9.15 -11.08 -13.60
C PRO A 180 9.98 -10.05 -14.38
N ILE A 181 9.80 -8.76 -14.09
CA ILE A 181 10.51 -7.69 -14.80
C ILE A 181 11.96 -7.60 -14.31
N THR A 182 12.17 -7.71 -13.00
CA THR A 182 13.49 -7.62 -12.35
C THR A 182 14.38 -8.83 -12.67
N SER A 183 13.82 -10.03 -12.64
CA SER A 183 14.51 -11.28 -13.06
C SER A 183 14.75 -11.36 -14.57
N GLY A 184 14.10 -10.49 -15.35
CA GLY A 184 14.16 -10.48 -16.81
C GLY A 184 13.34 -11.57 -17.49
N ALA A 185 12.45 -12.26 -16.77
CA ALA A 185 11.48 -13.18 -17.37
C ALA A 185 10.49 -12.46 -18.32
N ILE A 186 10.20 -11.18 -18.05
CA ILE A 186 9.45 -10.29 -18.93
C ILE A 186 10.29 -9.05 -19.22
N SER A 187 10.47 -8.70 -20.50
CA SER A 187 11.15 -7.46 -20.87
C SER A 187 10.29 -6.23 -20.57
N PRO A 188 10.87 -5.05 -20.30
CA PRO A 188 10.10 -3.83 -20.08
C PRO A 188 9.12 -3.49 -21.22
N LYS A 189 9.50 -3.77 -22.49
CA LYS A 189 8.62 -3.56 -23.65
C LYS A 189 7.39 -4.47 -23.60
N GLN A 190 7.58 -5.75 -23.25
CA GLN A 190 6.47 -6.70 -23.07
C GLN A 190 5.56 -6.30 -21.91
N ALA A 191 6.13 -5.87 -20.78
CA ALA A 191 5.35 -5.39 -19.63
C ALA A 191 4.52 -4.14 -19.97
N ILE A 192 5.06 -3.20 -20.76
CA ILE A 192 4.31 -2.02 -21.23
C ILE A 192 3.17 -2.42 -22.18
N ALA A 193 3.43 -3.35 -23.11
CA ALA A 193 2.38 -3.85 -24.01
C ALA A 193 1.25 -4.56 -23.22
N PHE A 194 1.62 -5.39 -22.24
CA PHE A 194 0.68 -6.06 -21.37
C PHE A 194 -0.12 -5.09 -20.50
N LEU A 195 0.54 -4.06 -19.95
CA LEU A 195 -0.14 -2.97 -19.25
C LEU A 195 -1.16 -2.28 -20.17
N GLY A 196 -0.82 -2.05 -21.44
CA GLY A 196 -1.74 -1.51 -22.43
C GLY A 196 -3.02 -2.36 -22.56
N VAL A 197 -2.87 -3.68 -22.68
CA VAL A 197 -4.01 -4.62 -22.73
C VAL A 197 -4.86 -4.54 -21.47
N GLN A 198 -4.23 -4.52 -20.29
CA GLN A 198 -4.95 -4.42 -19.01
C GLN A 198 -5.71 -3.11 -18.88
N LEU A 199 -5.11 -1.98 -19.27
CA LEU A 199 -5.75 -0.67 -19.21
C LEU A 199 -6.89 -0.55 -20.23
N THR A 200 -6.75 -1.13 -21.43
CA THR A 200 -7.84 -1.20 -22.41
C THR A 200 -9.01 -2.04 -21.88
N ALA A 201 -8.73 -3.19 -21.25
CA ALA A 201 -9.77 -4.00 -20.62
C ALA A 201 -10.44 -3.27 -19.44
N GLY A 202 -9.66 -2.55 -18.61
CA GLY A 202 -10.19 -1.70 -17.55
C GLY A 202 -11.06 -0.56 -18.06
N LEU A 203 -10.68 0.06 -19.18
CA LEU A 203 -11.48 1.09 -19.85
C LEU A 203 -12.79 0.52 -20.41
N ALA A 204 -12.77 -0.71 -20.97
CA ALA A 204 -13.98 -1.39 -21.42
C ALA A 204 -14.95 -1.70 -20.27
N VAL A 205 -14.44 -1.98 -19.07
CA VAL A 205 -15.28 -2.10 -17.86
C VAL A 205 -15.82 -0.72 -17.45
N LEU A 206 -14.97 0.30 -17.40
CA LEU A 206 -15.36 1.65 -16.96
C LEU A 206 -16.45 2.26 -17.85
N THR A 207 -16.34 2.08 -19.17
CA THR A 207 -17.29 2.63 -20.16
C THR A 207 -18.65 1.95 -20.17
N GLN A 208 -18.83 0.86 -19.42
CA GLN A 208 -20.14 0.26 -19.17
C GLN A 208 -20.91 0.95 -18.04
N LEU A 209 -20.28 1.89 -17.32
CA LEU A 209 -20.94 2.66 -16.27
C LEU A 209 -21.63 3.90 -16.83
N ASN A 210 -22.47 4.53 -16.02
CA ASN A 210 -23.07 5.83 -16.36
C ASN A 210 -21.99 6.94 -16.47
N MET A 211 -22.31 8.03 -17.17
CA MET A 211 -21.35 9.11 -17.45
C MET A 211 -20.75 9.74 -16.19
N TYR A 212 -21.55 9.93 -15.14
CA TYR A 212 -21.05 10.44 -13.86
C TYR A 212 -19.96 9.52 -13.28
N SER A 213 -20.22 8.21 -13.29
CA SER A 213 -19.29 7.18 -12.80
C SER A 213 -18.05 7.05 -13.69
N ILE A 214 -18.17 7.22 -15.01
CA ILE A 214 -17.01 7.25 -15.91
C ILE A 214 -16.07 8.38 -15.52
N LEU A 215 -16.60 9.61 -15.34
CA LEU A 215 -15.81 10.77 -14.96
C LEU A 215 -15.20 10.61 -13.56
N LEU A 216 -16.00 10.13 -12.59
CA LEU A 216 -15.54 9.88 -11.23
C LEU A 216 -14.46 8.80 -11.18
N GLY A 217 -14.63 7.70 -11.92
CA GLY A 217 -13.65 6.64 -12.05
C GLY A 217 -12.37 7.14 -12.71
N ALA A 218 -12.46 7.93 -13.79
CA ALA A 218 -11.30 8.54 -14.44
C ALA A 218 -10.53 9.48 -13.50
N SER A 219 -11.21 10.24 -12.63
CA SER A 219 -10.56 11.15 -11.68
C SER A 219 -9.65 10.45 -10.66
N SER A 220 -9.92 9.18 -10.35
CA SER A 220 -9.09 8.34 -9.45
C SER A 220 -7.66 8.14 -9.96
N LEU A 221 -7.42 8.29 -11.28
CA LEU A 221 -6.10 8.11 -11.88
C LEU A 221 -5.05 9.03 -11.27
N SER A 222 -5.47 10.22 -10.80
CA SER A 222 -4.61 11.15 -10.07
C SER A 222 -3.99 10.52 -8.83
N LEU A 223 -4.79 9.80 -8.03
CA LEU A 223 -4.33 9.08 -6.83
C LEU A 223 -3.49 7.86 -7.19
N VAL A 224 -3.91 7.09 -8.20
CA VAL A 224 -3.19 5.89 -8.68
C VAL A 224 -1.77 6.24 -9.12
N VAL A 225 -1.59 7.34 -9.86
CA VAL A 225 -0.28 7.82 -10.32
C VAL A 225 0.53 8.40 -9.16
N THR A 226 -0.12 9.07 -8.21
CA THR A 226 0.56 9.73 -7.09
C THR A 226 1.08 8.73 -6.06
N TYR A 227 0.33 7.66 -5.77
CA TYR A 227 0.64 6.70 -4.69
C TYR A 227 2.09 6.17 -4.69
N PRO A 228 2.67 5.68 -5.81
CA PRO A 228 4.02 5.11 -5.77
C PRO A 228 5.10 6.14 -5.40
N LEU A 229 4.87 7.42 -5.69
CA LEU A 229 5.78 8.51 -5.31
C LEU A 229 5.72 8.80 -3.80
N MET A 230 4.61 8.48 -3.14
CA MET A 230 4.38 8.84 -1.74
C MET A 230 5.33 8.14 -0.77
N LYS A 231 5.78 6.93 -1.11
CA LYS A 231 6.76 6.17 -0.33
C LYS A 231 8.10 6.91 -0.17
N ARG A 232 8.40 7.85 -1.07
CA ARG A 232 9.66 8.63 -1.08
C ARG A 232 9.53 9.95 -0.32
N VAL A 233 8.34 10.54 -0.31
CA VAL A 233 8.14 11.89 0.23
C VAL A 233 7.59 11.87 1.67
N THR A 234 6.71 10.93 2.02
CA THR A 234 5.97 10.94 3.29
C THR A 234 6.06 9.62 4.04
N TYR A 235 5.86 9.67 5.36
CA TYR A 235 5.66 8.51 6.23
C TYR A 235 4.22 7.96 6.21
N TRP A 236 3.34 8.56 5.39
CA TRP A 236 1.94 8.18 5.26
C TRP A 236 1.55 7.66 3.86
N PRO A 237 2.38 6.86 3.15
CA PRO A 237 1.99 6.34 1.84
C PRO A 237 0.74 5.44 1.92
N GLN A 238 0.52 4.78 3.07
CA GLN A 238 -0.69 4.00 3.38
C GLN A 238 -1.97 4.83 3.28
N THR A 239 -1.95 6.11 3.63
CA THR A 239 -3.13 6.98 3.50
C THR A 239 -3.50 7.17 2.04
N VAL A 240 -2.50 7.45 1.18
CA VAL A 240 -2.74 7.64 -0.26
C VAL A 240 -3.15 6.33 -0.94
N LEU A 241 -2.59 5.20 -0.49
CA LEU A 241 -3.07 3.88 -0.88
C LEU A 241 -4.54 3.70 -0.49
N GLY A 242 -4.92 4.05 0.73
CA GLY A 242 -6.29 4.00 1.22
C GLY A 242 -7.24 4.83 0.37
N LEU A 243 -6.85 6.06 0.01
CA LEU A 243 -7.64 6.90 -0.89
C LEU A 243 -7.86 6.22 -2.25
N ALA A 244 -6.82 5.61 -2.82
CA ALA A 244 -6.93 4.91 -4.11
C ALA A 244 -7.75 3.61 -4.02
N PHE A 245 -7.50 2.77 -3.02
CA PHE A 245 -8.12 1.44 -2.90
C PHE A 245 -9.59 1.49 -2.53
N ASN A 246 -10.00 2.52 -1.79
CA ASN A 246 -11.39 2.65 -1.37
C ASN A 246 -12.20 3.51 -2.33
N TRP A 247 -11.62 4.01 -3.43
CA TRP A 247 -12.37 4.79 -4.42
C TRP A 247 -13.60 4.05 -4.95
N GLY A 248 -13.55 2.71 -4.94
CA GLY A 248 -14.69 1.83 -5.19
C GLY A 248 -15.93 2.11 -4.34
N ALA A 249 -15.78 2.62 -3.11
CA ALA A 249 -16.90 3.03 -2.27
C ALA A 249 -17.67 4.23 -2.83
N LEU A 250 -16.99 5.18 -3.50
CA LEU A 250 -17.65 6.31 -4.16
C LEU A 250 -18.19 5.88 -5.52
N LEU A 251 -17.37 5.16 -6.28
CA LEU A 251 -17.70 4.73 -7.62
C LEU A 251 -18.85 3.71 -7.64
N GLY A 252 -18.90 2.79 -6.68
CA GLY A 252 -19.96 1.79 -6.56
C GLY A 252 -21.34 2.41 -6.34
N TRP A 253 -21.43 3.43 -5.47
CA TRP A 253 -22.68 4.15 -5.21
C TRP A 253 -23.17 4.86 -6.48
N SER A 254 -22.28 5.64 -7.09
CA SER A 254 -22.62 6.39 -8.29
C SER A 254 -22.91 5.52 -9.50
N ALA A 255 -22.34 4.32 -9.58
CA ALA A 255 -22.67 3.36 -10.63
C ALA A 255 -24.14 2.92 -10.58
N MET A 256 -24.69 2.78 -9.36
CA MET A 256 -26.09 2.39 -9.15
C MET A 256 -27.07 3.56 -9.26
N THR A 257 -26.68 4.76 -8.81
CA THR A 257 -27.62 5.89 -8.66
C THR A 257 -27.44 7.01 -9.68
N GLY A 258 -26.35 7.00 -10.46
CA GLY A 258 -25.99 8.09 -11.39
C GLY A 258 -25.56 9.39 -10.71
N SER A 259 -25.43 9.40 -9.38
CA SER A 259 -25.03 10.56 -8.57
C SER A 259 -24.28 10.09 -7.32
N LEU A 260 -23.82 11.00 -6.46
CA LEU A 260 -23.10 10.63 -5.25
C LEU A 260 -23.80 11.19 -4.01
N ASP A 261 -24.32 10.31 -3.16
CA ASP A 261 -24.77 10.69 -1.83
C ASP A 261 -23.60 10.58 -0.85
N LEU A 262 -23.02 11.73 -0.54
CA LEU A 262 -21.88 11.81 0.37
C LEU A 262 -22.26 11.54 1.83
N SER A 263 -23.54 11.57 2.21
CA SER A 263 -23.97 11.22 3.56
C SER A 263 -23.75 9.73 3.85
N VAL A 264 -23.89 8.87 2.84
CA VAL A 264 -23.64 7.43 2.94
C VAL A 264 -22.25 7.05 2.42
N ALA A 265 -21.94 7.44 1.16
CA ALA A 265 -20.72 7.02 0.49
C ALA A 265 -19.46 7.68 1.09
N GLY A 266 -19.59 8.89 1.65
CA GLY A 266 -18.48 9.63 2.28
C GLY A 266 -17.93 8.92 3.51
N PRO A 267 -18.75 8.65 4.55
CA PRO A 267 -18.33 7.88 5.71
C PRO A 267 -17.84 6.47 5.34
N LEU A 268 -18.51 5.78 4.41
CA LEU A 268 -18.05 4.46 3.95
C LEU A 268 -16.66 4.52 3.32
N TYR A 269 -16.41 5.51 2.46
CA TYR A 269 -15.11 5.75 1.83
C TYR A 269 -14.01 6.05 2.86
N LEU A 270 -14.24 7.02 3.75
CA LEU A 270 -13.28 7.38 4.79
C LEU A 270 -13.03 6.24 5.78
N GLY A 271 -14.08 5.47 6.11
CA GLY A 271 -13.95 4.25 6.90
C GLY A 271 -13.04 3.23 6.22
N GLY A 272 -13.23 3.00 4.92
CA GLY A 272 -12.35 2.14 4.13
C GLY A 272 -10.89 2.63 4.09
N VAL A 273 -10.65 3.94 4.03
CA VAL A 273 -9.30 4.53 4.15
C VAL A 273 -8.68 4.18 5.51
N CYS A 274 -9.44 4.30 6.60
CA CYS A 274 -9.01 3.88 7.93
C CYS A 274 -8.73 2.37 7.99
N TRP A 275 -9.57 1.54 7.38
CA TRP A 275 -9.32 0.10 7.27
C TRP A 275 -8.03 -0.22 6.52
N THR A 276 -7.72 0.54 5.46
CA THR A 276 -6.46 0.41 4.72
C THR A 276 -5.25 0.78 5.56
N LEU A 277 -5.37 1.83 6.39
CA LEU A 277 -4.33 2.14 7.36
C LEU A 277 -4.13 1.00 8.36
N VAL A 278 -5.16 0.24 8.73
CA VAL A 278 -5.02 -0.93 9.59
C VAL A 278 -4.23 -2.04 8.88
N TYR A 279 -4.77 -2.57 7.78
CA TYR A 279 -4.17 -3.76 7.17
C TYR A 279 -2.81 -3.48 6.53
N ASP A 280 -2.63 -2.30 5.91
CA ASP A 280 -1.40 -2.00 5.16
C ASP A 280 -0.25 -1.58 6.09
N THR A 281 -0.58 -1.05 7.27
CA THR A 281 0.43 -0.85 8.33
C THR A 281 0.89 -2.20 8.91
N ILE A 282 -0.02 -3.15 9.14
CA ILE A 282 0.36 -4.52 9.53
C ILE A 282 1.24 -5.15 8.44
N TYR A 283 0.86 -4.99 7.17
CA TYR A 283 1.65 -5.47 6.04
C TYR A 283 3.06 -4.85 6.02
N ALA A 284 3.18 -3.54 6.22
CA ALA A 284 4.45 -2.81 6.19
C ALA A 284 5.42 -3.22 7.32
N HIS A 285 4.96 -3.81 8.42
CA HIS A 285 5.86 -4.36 9.43
C HIS A 285 6.70 -5.54 8.92
N GLN A 286 6.29 -6.20 7.81
CA GLN A 286 7.10 -7.27 7.20
C GLN A 286 8.41 -6.76 6.60
N ASP A 287 8.38 -5.59 5.97
CA ASP A 287 9.52 -5.03 5.24
C ASP A 287 10.30 -3.99 6.09
N LYS A 288 9.93 -3.80 7.37
CA LYS A 288 10.46 -2.74 8.26
C LYS A 288 12.00 -2.69 8.31
N LYS A 289 12.66 -3.85 8.39
CA LYS A 289 14.13 -3.92 8.48
C LYS A 289 14.82 -3.50 7.17
N ASP A 290 14.20 -3.80 6.04
CA ASP A 290 14.77 -3.49 4.73
C ASP A 290 14.42 -2.06 4.32
N ASP A 291 13.21 -1.57 4.63
CA ASP A 291 12.78 -0.19 4.43
C ASP A 291 13.74 0.82 5.07
N ILE A 292 14.23 0.52 6.28
CA ILE A 292 15.23 1.36 6.98
C ILE A 292 16.53 1.44 6.18
N LYS A 293 17.00 0.32 5.60
CA LYS A 293 18.27 0.27 4.85
C LYS A 293 18.18 1.04 3.54
N VAL A 294 17.02 1.01 2.87
CA VAL A 294 16.80 1.65 1.57
C VAL A 294 16.20 3.07 1.67
N GLY A 295 15.89 3.54 2.89
CA GLY A 295 15.33 4.87 3.14
C GLY A 295 13.87 5.03 2.73
N VAL A 296 13.12 3.92 2.62
CA VAL A 296 11.68 3.93 2.32
C VAL A 296 10.91 4.28 3.59
N LYS A 297 9.93 5.18 3.48
CA LYS A 297 9.12 5.67 4.60
C LYS A 297 7.79 4.93 4.65
N SER A 298 7.30 4.63 5.86
CA SER A 298 6.01 3.94 6.07
C SER A 298 5.39 4.28 7.43
N THR A 299 4.09 4.04 7.58
CA THR A 299 3.40 4.18 8.87
C THR A 299 3.95 3.24 9.93
N ALA A 300 4.39 2.04 9.55
CA ALA A 300 5.06 1.09 10.45
C ALA A 300 6.34 1.67 11.08
N LEU A 301 7.12 2.43 10.29
CA LEU A 301 8.28 3.16 10.81
C LEU A 301 7.88 4.37 11.65
N ARG A 302 6.84 5.09 11.24
CA ARG A 302 6.38 6.30 11.94
C ARG A 302 5.77 6.01 13.31
N PHE A 303 4.96 4.96 13.41
CA PHE A 303 4.26 4.61 14.65
C PHE A 303 5.17 3.82 15.59
N GLY A 304 6.09 3.01 15.05
CA GLY A 304 7.02 2.23 15.84
C GLY A 304 6.29 1.38 16.88
N GLU A 305 6.68 1.51 18.14
CA GLU A 305 6.08 0.81 19.29
C GLU A 305 4.62 1.22 19.55
N LYS A 306 4.21 2.42 19.09
CA LYS A 306 2.83 2.92 19.23
C LYS A 306 1.88 2.37 18.16
N THR A 307 2.35 1.46 17.30
CA THR A 307 1.51 0.85 16.25
C THR A 307 0.18 0.35 16.80
N PRO A 308 0.11 -0.46 17.89
CA PRO A 308 -1.15 -1.00 18.37
C PRO A 308 -2.20 0.07 18.69
N GLN A 309 -1.81 1.18 19.29
CA GLN A 309 -2.71 2.29 19.66
C GLN A 309 -3.26 2.99 18.41
N TRP A 310 -2.40 3.24 17.41
CA TRP A 310 -2.83 3.82 16.13
C TRP A 310 -3.79 2.90 15.38
N LEU A 311 -3.49 1.59 15.32
CA LEU A 311 -4.34 0.64 14.63
C LEU A 311 -5.69 0.45 15.33
N ALA A 312 -5.71 0.50 16.67
CA ALA A 312 -6.96 0.53 17.44
C ALA A 312 -7.78 1.78 17.09
N GLY A 313 -7.16 2.97 17.06
CA GLY A 313 -7.83 4.20 16.66
C GLY A 313 -8.42 4.15 15.25
N PHE A 314 -7.66 3.67 14.26
CA PHE A 314 -8.16 3.52 12.90
C PHE A 314 -9.24 2.43 12.78
N SER A 315 -9.15 1.36 13.55
CA SER A 315 -10.20 0.32 13.58
C SER A 315 -11.49 0.89 14.16
N SER A 316 -11.43 1.64 15.27
CA SER A 316 -12.59 2.32 15.84
C SER A 316 -13.19 3.34 14.87
N ALA A 317 -12.36 4.11 14.17
CA ALA A 317 -12.82 5.06 13.15
C ALA A 317 -13.51 4.34 11.97
N PHE A 318 -12.94 3.23 11.48
CA PHE A 318 -13.55 2.44 10.42
C PHE A 318 -14.93 1.90 10.81
N ILE A 319 -15.04 1.28 12.00
CA ILE A 319 -16.30 0.75 12.51
C ILE A 319 -17.32 1.88 12.75
N GLY A 320 -16.91 2.99 13.36
CA GLY A 320 -17.77 4.14 13.61
C GLY A 320 -18.30 4.78 12.32
N LEU A 321 -17.43 5.01 11.33
CA LEU A 321 -17.81 5.57 10.04
C LEU A 321 -18.70 4.61 9.22
N THR A 322 -18.47 3.30 9.33
CA THR A 322 -19.34 2.28 8.72
C THR A 322 -20.73 2.29 9.37
N ALA A 323 -20.80 2.40 10.70
CA ALA A 323 -22.06 2.51 11.42
C ALA A 323 -22.82 3.81 11.06
N VAL A 324 -22.11 4.93 10.88
CA VAL A 324 -22.68 6.19 10.38
C VAL A 324 -23.22 6.03 8.97
N ALA A 325 -22.47 5.39 8.06
CA ALA A 325 -22.96 5.12 6.70
C ALA A 325 -24.25 4.29 6.72
N GLY A 326 -24.30 3.23 7.53
CA GLY A 326 -25.51 2.42 7.69
C GLY A 326 -26.69 3.19 8.27
N TYR A 327 -26.43 4.05 9.27
CA TYR A 327 -27.47 4.91 9.87
C TYR A 327 -28.04 5.91 8.85
N MET A 328 -27.16 6.58 8.09
CA MET A 328 -27.57 7.51 7.03
C MET A 328 -28.33 6.78 5.90
N ASN A 329 -28.01 5.51 5.64
CA ASN A 329 -28.66 4.70 4.61
C ASN A 329 -29.95 4.00 5.08
N GLY A 330 -30.34 4.14 6.35
CA GLY A 330 -31.50 3.45 6.92
C GLY A 330 -31.36 1.93 7.01
N GLN A 331 -30.14 1.41 7.21
CA GLN A 331 -29.90 -0.01 7.43
C GLN A 331 -30.45 -0.48 8.80
N GLY A 332 -30.87 -1.74 8.86
CA GLY A 332 -31.52 -2.35 10.01
C GLY A 332 -30.60 -3.18 10.91
N LEU A 333 -31.22 -3.97 11.79
CA LEU A 333 -30.53 -4.74 12.82
C LEU A 333 -29.49 -5.75 12.25
N PRO A 334 -29.78 -6.52 11.18
CA PRO A 334 -28.78 -7.42 10.58
C PRO A 334 -27.47 -6.73 10.19
N PHE A 335 -27.52 -5.50 9.65
CA PHE A 335 -26.32 -4.74 9.32
C PHE A 335 -25.49 -4.42 10.57
N TYR A 336 -26.12 -3.91 11.62
CA TYR A 336 -25.38 -3.59 12.85
C TYR A 336 -24.82 -4.85 13.53
N ALA A 337 -25.59 -5.94 13.56
CA ALA A 337 -25.18 -7.19 14.18
C ALA A 337 -24.02 -7.88 13.43
N ILE A 338 -24.10 -7.95 12.10
CA ILE A 338 -23.11 -8.69 11.29
C ILE A 338 -22.01 -7.74 10.79
N SER A 339 -22.38 -6.67 10.09
CA SER A 339 -21.38 -5.78 9.47
C SER A 339 -20.62 -4.98 10.53
N VAL A 340 -21.30 -4.34 11.48
CA VAL A 340 -20.62 -3.48 12.48
C VAL A 340 -19.97 -4.34 13.57
N LEU A 341 -20.74 -5.13 14.32
CA LEU A 341 -20.21 -5.92 15.44
C LEU A 341 -19.32 -7.08 14.97
N GLY A 342 -19.68 -7.78 13.89
CA GLY A 342 -18.88 -8.87 13.34
C GLY A 342 -17.52 -8.39 12.83
N THR A 343 -17.49 -7.30 12.05
CA THR A 343 -16.22 -6.72 11.57
C THR A 343 -15.39 -6.17 12.73
N ALA A 344 -16.00 -5.51 13.72
CA ALA A 344 -15.31 -5.03 14.91
C ALA A 344 -14.65 -6.18 15.68
N SER A 345 -15.36 -7.29 15.85
CA SER A 345 -14.85 -8.50 16.50
C SER A 345 -13.67 -9.11 15.75
N HIS A 346 -13.76 -9.16 14.41
CA HIS A 346 -12.67 -9.65 13.56
C HIS A 346 -11.42 -8.77 13.65
N LEU A 347 -11.57 -7.45 13.60
CA LEU A 347 -10.46 -6.50 13.75
C LEU A 347 -9.85 -6.59 15.16
N ALA A 348 -10.67 -6.69 16.20
CA ALA A 348 -10.19 -6.85 17.58
C ALA A 348 -9.36 -8.14 17.73
N TRP A 349 -9.81 -9.25 17.13
CA TRP A 349 -9.03 -10.48 17.05
C TRP A 349 -7.70 -10.28 16.32
N GLN A 350 -7.69 -9.61 15.16
CA GLN A 350 -6.47 -9.32 14.42
C GLN A 350 -5.48 -8.52 15.26
N LEU A 351 -5.92 -7.42 15.87
CA LEU A 351 -5.06 -6.53 16.67
C LEU A 351 -4.54 -7.19 17.94
N LYS A 352 -5.32 -8.08 18.56
CA LYS A 352 -4.91 -8.82 19.77
C LYS A 352 -3.87 -9.90 19.47
N THR A 353 -3.89 -10.48 18.28
CA THR A 353 -3.11 -11.70 17.96
C THR A 353 -2.01 -11.47 16.93
N VAL A 354 -1.89 -10.26 16.37
CA VAL A 354 -0.78 -9.92 15.48
C VAL A 354 0.53 -9.81 16.25
N ASP A 355 1.57 -10.45 15.72
CA ASP A 355 2.94 -10.25 16.16
C ASP A 355 3.67 -9.42 15.11
N TYR A 356 3.88 -8.13 15.41
CA TYR A 356 4.51 -7.17 14.50
C TYR A 356 5.98 -7.48 14.17
N ASN A 357 6.64 -8.33 14.96
CA ASN A 357 8.02 -8.73 14.73
C ASN A 357 8.14 -10.01 13.89
N ASN A 358 7.01 -10.68 13.62
CA ASN A 358 6.94 -11.92 12.87
C ASN A 358 6.30 -11.70 11.49
N THR A 359 7.10 -11.84 10.44
CA THR A 359 6.66 -11.62 9.05
C THR A 359 5.52 -12.53 8.63
N ALA A 360 5.52 -13.80 9.06
CA ALA A 360 4.46 -14.76 8.76
C ALA A 360 3.15 -14.40 9.49
N SER A 361 3.25 -13.92 10.74
CA SER A 361 2.10 -13.42 11.50
C SER A 361 1.48 -12.20 10.80
N CYS A 362 2.28 -11.20 10.45
CA CYS A 362 1.85 -10.02 9.69
C CYS A 362 1.20 -10.40 8.35
N TRP A 363 1.80 -11.33 7.60
CA TRP A 363 1.22 -11.80 6.33
C TRP A 363 -0.13 -12.50 6.53
N SER A 364 -0.25 -13.35 7.55
CA SER A 364 -1.49 -14.04 7.89
C SER A 364 -2.60 -13.04 8.24
N LYS A 365 -2.29 -12.04 9.07
CA LYS A 365 -3.24 -10.99 9.46
C LYS A 365 -3.60 -10.05 8.32
N PHE A 366 -2.67 -9.71 7.45
CA PHE A 366 -2.96 -8.98 6.23
C PHE A 366 -3.96 -9.76 5.36
N LYS A 367 -3.71 -11.05 5.10
CA LYS A 367 -4.61 -11.92 4.31
C LYS A 367 -6.00 -12.06 4.93
N SER A 368 -6.13 -12.11 6.25
CA SER A 368 -7.44 -12.25 6.89
C SER A 368 -8.36 -11.04 6.68
N ASN A 369 -7.88 -9.94 6.08
CA ASN A 369 -8.74 -8.82 5.68
C ASN A 369 -9.66 -9.15 4.50
N THR A 370 -9.41 -10.21 3.73
CA THR A 370 -10.45 -10.73 2.82
C THR A 370 -11.74 -11.02 3.58
N TRP A 371 -11.64 -11.58 4.79
CA TRP A 371 -12.80 -11.90 5.62
C TRP A 371 -13.41 -10.68 6.29
N ALA A 372 -12.62 -9.67 6.66
CA ALA A 372 -13.17 -8.42 7.19
C ALA A 372 -14.16 -7.80 6.19
N GLY A 373 -13.79 -7.76 4.91
CA GLY A 373 -14.69 -7.24 3.88
C GLY A 373 -15.86 -8.16 3.53
N ALA A 374 -15.67 -9.48 3.59
CA ALA A 374 -16.77 -10.42 3.42
C ALA A 374 -17.80 -10.32 4.56
N ILE A 375 -17.35 -10.19 5.82
CA ILE A 375 -18.23 -10.02 6.98
C ILE A 375 -19.05 -8.75 6.83
N LEU A 376 -18.41 -7.61 6.54
CA LEU A 376 -19.10 -6.34 6.33
C LEU A 376 -20.13 -6.46 5.20
N TRP A 377 -19.74 -7.03 4.06
CA TRP A 377 -20.65 -7.23 2.93
C TRP A 377 -21.83 -8.15 3.27
N SER A 378 -21.59 -9.25 3.98
CA SER A 378 -22.62 -10.23 4.33
C SER A 378 -23.75 -9.64 5.18
N GLY A 379 -23.43 -8.71 6.09
CA GLY A 379 -24.46 -8.04 6.89
C GLY A 379 -25.31 -7.06 6.08
N ILE A 380 -24.74 -6.39 5.08
CA ILE A 380 -25.50 -5.53 4.15
C ILE A 380 -26.48 -6.39 3.33
N VAL A 381 -26.02 -7.53 2.82
CA VAL A 381 -26.87 -8.46 2.05
C VAL A 381 -27.95 -9.08 2.95
N ALA A 382 -27.59 -9.48 4.17
CA ALA A 382 -28.55 -10.02 5.13
C ALA A 382 -29.61 -8.99 5.51
N ASP A 383 -29.24 -7.72 5.65
CA ASP A 383 -30.17 -6.63 5.94
C ASP A 383 -31.14 -6.39 4.77
N ALA A 384 -30.64 -6.37 3.53
CA ALA A 384 -31.50 -6.29 2.35
C ALA A 384 -32.47 -7.48 2.24
N ALA A 385 -32.00 -8.69 2.52
CA ALA A 385 -32.84 -9.88 2.53
C ALA A 385 -33.88 -9.84 3.67
N TRP A 386 -33.52 -9.35 4.85
CA TRP A 386 -34.43 -9.22 5.97
C TRP A 386 -35.53 -8.18 5.71
N SER A 387 -35.15 -7.00 5.23
CA SER A 387 -36.09 -5.91 4.94
C SER A 387 -37.08 -6.27 3.83
N SER A 388 -36.72 -7.16 2.89
CA SER A 388 -37.65 -7.64 1.86
C SER A 388 -38.66 -8.69 2.35
N ILE A 389 -38.44 -9.29 3.52
CA ILE A 389 -39.36 -10.26 4.16
C ILE A 389 -40.22 -9.58 5.23
N ALA A 390 -39.72 -8.51 5.85
CA ALA A 390 -40.39 -7.81 6.94
C ALA A 390 -41.43 -6.78 6.48
N VAL A 391 -41.56 -6.54 5.17
CA VAL A 391 -42.63 -5.77 4.49
C VAL A 391 -43.64 -6.76 3.93
#